data_AF-A0A3D4EGA1-F1
#
_entry.id   AF-A0A3D4EGA1-F1
#
_cell.length_a   1.000
_cell.length_b   1.000
_cell.length_c   1.000
_cell.angle_alpha   90.00
_cell.angle_beta   90.00
_cell.angle_gamma   90.00
#
_symmetry.space_group_name_H-M   'P 1'
#
loop_
_entity.id
_entity.type
_entity.pdbx_description
1 polymer ?
#
loop_
_entity_poly.entity_id
_entity_poly.type
_entity_poly.pdbx_seq_one_letter_code
_entity_poly.pdbx_strand_id
1 'polypeptide(L)'
;MITNKENLFKLGKKLTDRIPQKLGLEPLTEADPEYWGLCNVLDDEMVEILLAMPQRKPLAFEEIKKLTKWSDEAKLEAKLKEMSELGVLEYNWENADHHKQWLVPLFVPGSAEFLNMKSATMDKYPEVTEFFQNMTRLPLEKVTAMVPPGGAGVGMHVIPVEKAIEHESQSVSLEHLSYWLKKYDYYEIGVCSCRNCESRNGRGSGDLPEHWCIAVGDTAKYCYETGKEGIHNASYEQVMEVLKRAEEEGYVHQITNIDGENKIFAICNCAPGTCYALRTSQLFNTPNMSASAYRAHVDTEKCVACGKCVEICPAGAAKLGQKLCTKNGPVEYPKQPLPDDNHWGPHMWDEDYKKHNQENCHESGTAPCKAACPAHIAVQGYIKMAAEGRYLDALKLIKQDNPFPAVCGSICNRRCEDACTRGSVDAPVAIDEIKKFIAEQELNEKTRYIPPRRTKRLSTEDYEEKIAVIGAGPAGL
;
A
#
# COMPACT_ATOMS: atom_id res chain seq x y z
N MET A 1 -23.55 9.31 -22.90
CA MET A 1 -24.16 8.29 -22.02
C MET A 1 -24.60 7.13 -22.88
N ILE A 2 -24.38 5.92 -22.41
CA ILE A 2 -24.70 4.68 -23.13
C ILE A 2 -26.21 4.59 -23.40
N THR A 3 -26.55 4.35 -24.66
CA THR A 3 -27.92 3.99 -25.04
C THR A 3 -28.03 2.51 -25.40
N ASN A 4 -26.91 1.88 -25.80
CA ASN A 4 -26.87 0.46 -26.14
C ASN A 4 -26.28 -0.40 -25.00
N LYS A 5 -27.15 -0.84 -24.08
CA LYS A 5 -26.77 -1.71 -22.96
C LYS A 5 -26.14 -3.04 -23.41
N GLU A 6 -26.59 -3.60 -24.52
CA GLU A 6 -26.09 -4.89 -25.03
C GLU A 6 -24.61 -4.80 -25.42
N ASN A 7 -24.22 -3.70 -26.05
CA ASN A 7 -22.81 -3.45 -26.38
C ASN A 7 -21.97 -3.27 -25.12
N LEU A 8 -22.49 -2.60 -24.09
CA LEU A 8 -21.77 -2.48 -22.83
C LEU A 8 -21.58 -3.84 -22.13
N PHE A 9 -22.58 -4.73 -22.13
CA PHE A 9 -22.43 -6.10 -21.61
C PHE A 9 -21.39 -6.91 -22.40
N LYS A 10 -21.38 -6.79 -23.73
CA LYS A 10 -20.35 -7.42 -24.57
C LYS A 10 -18.96 -6.91 -24.20
N LEU A 11 -18.81 -5.61 -23.97
CA LEU A 11 -17.55 -5.00 -23.56
C LEU A 11 -17.13 -5.49 -22.17
N GLY A 12 -18.05 -5.48 -21.20
CA GLY A 12 -17.82 -6.00 -19.86
C GLY A 12 -17.33 -7.44 -19.89
N LYS A 13 -17.98 -8.32 -20.66
CA LYS A 13 -17.56 -9.72 -20.82
C LYS A 13 -16.20 -9.85 -21.49
N LYS A 14 -15.90 -8.97 -22.45
CA LYS A 14 -14.61 -8.94 -23.13
C LYS A 14 -13.49 -8.57 -22.17
N LEU A 15 -13.70 -7.56 -21.32
CA LEU A 15 -12.65 -6.99 -20.47
C LEU A 15 -12.51 -7.66 -19.11
N THR A 16 -13.58 -8.21 -18.54
CA THR A 16 -13.56 -8.85 -17.22
C THR A 16 -12.56 -9.98 -17.15
N ASP A 17 -11.98 -10.19 -15.97
CA ASP A 17 -11.18 -11.35 -15.63
C ASP A 17 -11.91 -12.28 -14.63
N ARG A 18 -13.19 -12.02 -14.33
CA ARG A 18 -14.04 -12.95 -13.58
C ARG A 18 -14.33 -14.18 -14.44
N ILE A 19 -13.72 -15.30 -14.08
CA ILE A 19 -13.78 -16.55 -14.85
C ILE A 19 -15.21 -16.97 -15.26
N PRO A 20 -16.22 -16.99 -14.37
CA PRO A 20 -17.58 -17.42 -14.75
C PRO A 20 -18.18 -16.56 -15.86
N GLN A 21 -18.03 -15.24 -15.76
CA GLN A 21 -18.53 -14.27 -16.74
C GLN A 21 -17.71 -14.34 -18.05
N LYS A 22 -16.37 -14.40 -17.96
CA LYS A 22 -15.47 -14.53 -19.12
C LYS A 22 -15.80 -15.77 -19.96
N LEU A 23 -15.94 -16.92 -19.31
CA LEU A 23 -16.25 -18.19 -19.95
C LEU A 23 -17.73 -18.31 -20.36
N GLY A 24 -18.58 -17.36 -19.95
CA GLY A 24 -20.01 -17.37 -20.26
C GLY A 24 -20.81 -18.40 -19.48
N LEU A 25 -20.30 -18.87 -18.35
CA LEU A 25 -21.01 -19.72 -17.41
C LEU A 25 -22.11 -18.95 -16.68
N GLU A 26 -21.88 -17.65 -16.44
CA GLU A 26 -22.83 -16.74 -15.82
C GLU A 26 -22.98 -15.47 -16.70
N PRO A 27 -24.21 -14.97 -16.91
CA PRO A 27 -24.42 -13.72 -17.62
C PRO A 27 -24.03 -12.51 -16.76
N LEU A 28 -23.62 -11.42 -17.40
CA LEU A 28 -23.53 -10.11 -16.76
C LEU A 28 -24.93 -9.49 -16.63
N THR A 29 -25.14 -8.76 -15.54
CA THR A 29 -26.37 -8.06 -15.18
C THR A 29 -26.09 -6.60 -14.86
N GLU A 30 -27.13 -5.78 -14.73
CA GLU A 30 -26.96 -4.36 -14.36
C GLU A 30 -26.42 -4.17 -12.94
N ALA A 31 -26.47 -5.21 -12.10
CA ALA A 31 -25.89 -5.21 -10.76
C ALA A 31 -24.37 -5.51 -10.77
N ASP A 32 -23.82 -5.94 -11.91
CA ASP A 32 -22.40 -6.25 -12.03
C ASP A 32 -21.55 -4.99 -12.27
N PRO A 33 -20.38 -4.88 -11.63
CA PRO A 33 -19.46 -3.73 -11.75
C PRO A 33 -19.04 -3.41 -13.18
N GLU A 34 -18.91 -4.43 -14.03
CA GLU A 34 -18.63 -4.28 -15.46
C GLU A 34 -19.66 -3.42 -16.20
N TYR A 35 -20.88 -3.33 -15.67
CA TYR A 35 -21.94 -2.50 -16.21
C TYR A 35 -22.04 -1.17 -15.46
N TRP A 36 -22.37 -1.20 -14.17
CA TRP A 36 -22.68 0.04 -13.43
C TRP A 36 -21.45 0.94 -13.24
N GLY A 37 -20.23 0.38 -13.26
CA GLY A 37 -19.00 1.15 -13.15
C GLY A 37 -18.63 1.93 -14.42
N LEU A 38 -19.25 1.58 -15.57
CA LEU A 38 -18.90 2.13 -16.87
C LEU A 38 -20.06 2.82 -17.60
N CYS A 39 -21.31 2.55 -17.22
CA CYS A 39 -22.50 3.01 -17.97
C CYS A 39 -22.65 4.53 -18.05
N ASN A 40 -22.19 5.26 -17.04
CA ASN A 40 -22.17 6.73 -17.03
C ASN A 40 -20.84 7.32 -17.51
N VAL A 41 -19.78 6.50 -17.50
CA VAL A 41 -18.41 6.89 -17.84
C VAL A 41 -18.21 6.89 -19.36
N LEU A 42 -18.74 5.87 -20.05
CA LEU A 42 -18.57 5.67 -21.48
C LEU A 42 -19.76 6.22 -22.30
N ASP A 43 -19.49 6.49 -23.58
CA ASP A 43 -20.52 6.68 -24.60
C ASP A 43 -20.51 5.52 -25.61
N ASP A 44 -21.52 5.45 -26.47
CA ASP A 44 -21.69 4.32 -27.39
C ASP A 44 -20.52 4.23 -28.39
N GLU A 45 -19.95 5.38 -28.80
CA GLU A 45 -18.80 5.42 -29.72
C GLU A 45 -17.54 4.84 -29.07
N MET A 46 -17.28 5.16 -27.80
CA MET A 46 -16.18 4.59 -27.03
C MET A 46 -16.33 3.07 -26.93
N VAL A 47 -17.55 2.57 -26.63
CA VAL A 47 -17.80 1.13 -26.51
C VAL A 47 -17.59 0.41 -27.83
N GLU A 48 -18.04 1.00 -28.96
CA GLU A 48 -17.80 0.43 -30.29
C GLU A 48 -16.30 0.32 -30.62
N ILE A 49 -15.52 1.35 -30.31
CA ILE A 49 -14.06 1.34 -30.51
C ILE A 49 -13.42 0.25 -29.65
N LEU A 50 -13.72 0.22 -28.35
CA LEU A 50 -13.17 -0.78 -27.43
C LEU A 50 -13.57 -2.21 -27.81
N LEU A 51 -14.78 -2.42 -28.34
CA LEU A 51 -15.22 -3.72 -28.84
C LEU A 51 -14.47 -4.16 -30.10
N ALA A 52 -14.15 -3.24 -31.01
CA ALA A 52 -13.42 -3.53 -32.23
C ALA A 52 -11.93 -3.87 -31.98
N MET A 53 -11.30 -3.25 -30.99
CA MET A 53 -9.87 -3.42 -30.70
C MET A 53 -9.59 -4.69 -29.89
N PRO A 54 -8.71 -5.63 -30.31
CA PRO A 54 -8.28 -6.74 -29.46
C PRO A 54 -7.73 -6.28 -28.10
N GLN A 55 -8.07 -7.01 -27.03
CA GLN A 55 -7.59 -6.73 -25.67
C GLN A 55 -6.08 -6.98 -25.59
N ARG A 56 -5.33 -6.07 -24.95
CA ARG A 56 -3.87 -6.13 -24.74
C ARG A 56 -3.03 -6.34 -26.02
N LYS A 57 -3.56 -5.99 -27.19
CA LYS A 57 -2.76 -5.94 -28.42
C LYS A 57 -2.55 -4.48 -28.81
N PRO A 58 -1.29 -3.97 -28.80
CA PRO A 58 -0.98 -2.65 -29.32
C PRO A 58 -1.31 -2.54 -30.81
N LEU A 59 -1.89 -1.41 -31.21
CA LEU A 59 -2.31 -1.13 -32.57
C LEU A 59 -1.96 0.31 -32.96
N ALA A 60 -1.45 0.47 -34.18
CA ALA A 60 -1.28 1.78 -34.79
C ALA A 60 -2.64 2.40 -35.17
N PHE A 61 -2.66 3.72 -35.37
CA PHE A 61 -3.88 4.45 -35.73
C PHE A 61 -4.59 3.87 -36.97
N GLU A 62 -3.84 3.55 -38.04
CA GLU A 62 -4.40 2.99 -39.27
C GLU A 62 -5.03 1.60 -39.07
N GLU A 63 -4.51 0.81 -38.13
CA GLU A 63 -5.10 -0.50 -37.79
C GLU A 63 -6.41 -0.33 -37.04
N ILE A 64 -6.47 0.60 -36.08
CA ILE A 64 -7.68 0.92 -35.32
C ILE A 64 -8.76 1.44 -36.25
N LYS A 65 -8.41 2.36 -37.16
CA LYS A 65 -9.30 2.88 -38.21
C LYS A 65 -9.86 1.75 -39.08
N LYS A 66 -9.03 0.80 -39.50
CA LYS A 66 -9.46 -0.36 -40.30
C LYS A 66 -10.42 -1.28 -39.52
N LEU A 67 -10.17 -1.50 -38.23
CA LEU A 67 -11.01 -2.36 -37.39
C LEU A 67 -12.36 -1.72 -37.05
N THR A 68 -12.35 -0.43 -36.72
CA THR A 68 -13.54 0.35 -36.35
C THR A 68 -14.36 0.76 -37.56
N LYS A 69 -13.76 0.81 -38.76
CA LYS A 69 -14.36 1.29 -40.02
C LYS A 69 -14.82 2.74 -39.96
N TRP A 70 -14.19 3.56 -39.12
CA TRP A 70 -14.47 4.99 -39.05
C TRP A 70 -13.92 5.71 -40.28
N SER A 71 -14.77 6.53 -40.91
CA SER A 71 -14.39 7.35 -42.07
C SER A 71 -13.85 8.73 -41.70
N ASP A 72 -14.18 9.23 -40.51
CA ASP A 72 -13.73 10.52 -39.99
C ASP A 72 -12.53 10.32 -39.06
N GLU A 73 -11.34 10.59 -39.59
CA GLU A 73 -10.07 10.41 -38.89
C GLU A 73 -9.92 11.39 -37.71
N ALA A 74 -10.31 12.65 -37.91
CA ALA A 74 -10.19 13.68 -36.87
C ALA A 74 -11.09 13.36 -35.67
N LYS A 75 -12.30 12.87 -35.94
CA LYS A 75 -13.21 12.42 -34.89
C LYS A 75 -12.69 11.18 -34.17
N LEU A 76 -12.13 10.20 -34.91
CA LEU A 76 -11.53 9.01 -34.30
C LEU A 76 -10.37 9.39 -33.39
N GLU A 77 -9.45 10.24 -33.86
CA GLU A 77 -8.31 10.71 -33.08
C GLU A 77 -8.75 11.45 -31.81
N ALA A 78 -9.73 12.35 -31.93
CA ALA A 78 -10.30 13.04 -30.76
C ALA A 78 -10.91 12.06 -29.75
N LYS A 79 -11.60 11.02 -30.22
CA LYS A 79 -12.21 10.00 -29.36
C LYS A 79 -11.16 9.11 -28.68
N LEU A 80 -10.11 8.70 -29.39
CA LEU A 80 -8.98 7.97 -28.81
C LEU A 80 -8.27 8.81 -27.74
N LYS A 81 -8.10 10.11 -27.97
CA LYS A 81 -7.55 11.05 -26.98
C LYS A 81 -8.44 11.14 -25.75
N GLU A 82 -9.74 11.36 -25.91
CA GLU A 82 -10.71 11.43 -24.81
C GLU A 82 -10.70 10.15 -23.96
N MET A 83 -10.72 8.98 -24.61
CA MET A 83 -10.67 7.68 -23.93
C MET A 83 -9.36 7.47 -23.16
N SER A 84 -8.24 7.97 -23.69
CA SER A 84 -6.94 7.90 -23.02
C SER A 84 -6.88 8.85 -21.81
N GLU A 85 -7.38 10.08 -21.95
CA GLU A 85 -7.48 11.04 -20.84
C GLU A 85 -8.38 10.52 -19.72
N LEU A 86 -9.49 9.87 -20.09
CA LEU A 86 -10.39 9.21 -19.16
C LEU A 86 -9.69 8.05 -18.44
N GLY A 87 -8.86 7.28 -19.15
CA GLY A 87 -8.08 6.17 -18.62
C GLY A 87 -8.54 4.79 -19.08
N VAL A 88 -9.49 4.71 -20.02
CA VAL A 88 -10.03 3.43 -20.52
C VAL A 88 -9.28 2.88 -21.74
N LEU A 89 -8.32 3.65 -22.25
CA LEU A 89 -7.44 3.29 -23.35
C LEU A 89 -6.01 3.71 -23.01
N GLU A 90 -5.04 2.86 -23.27
CA GLU A 90 -3.62 3.14 -23.05
C GLU A 90 -2.89 3.32 -24.37
N TYR A 91 -1.71 3.95 -24.34
CA TYR A 91 -0.79 3.95 -25.46
C TYR A 91 0.67 3.92 -25.00
N ASN A 92 1.55 3.45 -25.88
CA ASN A 92 3.00 3.39 -25.67
C ASN A 92 3.74 3.54 -27.01
N TRP A 93 5.08 3.47 -26.96
CA TRP A 93 5.98 3.55 -28.12
C TRP A 93 6.95 2.35 -28.18
N GLU A 94 6.51 1.22 -27.62
CA GLU A 94 7.29 -0.01 -27.50
C GLU A 94 7.21 -0.84 -28.79
N ASN A 95 7.69 -0.27 -29.89
CA ASN A 95 7.81 -0.93 -31.19
C ASN A 95 9.13 -0.50 -31.87
N ALA A 96 9.53 -1.24 -32.90
CA ALA A 96 10.86 -1.12 -33.51
C ALA A 96 11.14 0.26 -34.13
N ASP A 97 10.11 0.96 -34.56
CA ASP A 97 10.15 2.28 -35.19
C ASP A 97 9.67 3.41 -34.26
N HIS A 98 9.40 3.11 -32.99
CA HIS A 98 8.98 4.05 -31.94
C HIS A 98 7.79 4.94 -32.31
N HIS A 99 6.79 4.41 -33.02
CA HIS A 99 5.54 5.11 -33.29
C HIS A 99 4.52 4.89 -32.17
N LYS A 100 3.58 5.84 -31.99
CA LYS A 100 2.51 5.74 -30.99
C LYS A 100 1.53 4.64 -31.37
N GLN A 101 1.27 3.72 -30.44
CA GLN A 101 0.31 2.63 -30.59
C GLN A 101 -0.61 2.58 -29.37
N TRP A 102 -1.89 2.26 -29.57
CA TRP A 102 -2.89 2.16 -28.50
C TRP A 102 -3.23 0.72 -28.19
N LEU A 103 -3.60 0.45 -26.94
CA LEU A 103 -4.06 -0.85 -26.50
C LEU A 103 -5.23 -0.71 -25.52
N VAL A 104 -6.13 -1.68 -25.55
CA VAL A 104 -7.20 -1.80 -24.56
C VAL A 104 -6.65 -2.57 -23.35
N PRO A 105 -6.55 -1.95 -22.17
CA PRO A 105 -5.92 -2.59 -21.02
C PRO A 105 -6.86 -3.57 -20.32
N LEU A 106 -6.37 -4.20 -19.25
CA LEU A 106 -7.23 -4.90 -18.30
C LEU A 106 -8.04 -3.88 -17.48
N PHE A 107 -8.94 -4.36 -16.63
CA PHE A 107 -9.48 -3.50 -15.57
C PHE A 107 -8.42 -3.20 -14.52
N VAL A 108 -7.67 -4.21 -14.08
CA VAL A 108 -6.63 -4.08 -13.06
C VAL A 108 -5.43 -4.97 -13.42
N PRO A 109 -4.20 -4.43 -13.46
CA PRO A 109 -3.91 -3.00 -13.57
C PRO A 109 -4.44 -2.45 -14.90
N GLY A 110 -4.82 -1.16 -14.92
CA GLY A 110 -5.30 -0.52 -16.14
C GLY A 110 -6.55 0.32 -15.95
N SER A 111 -7.59 0.08 -16.74
CA SER A 111 -8.68 1.04 -16.91
C SER A 111 -9.43 1.41 -15.62
N ALA A 112 -9.69 0.44 -14.74
CA ALA A 112 -10.34 0.74 -13.46
C ALA A 112 -9.42 1.54 -12.53
N GLU A 113 -8.10 1.35 -12.61
CA GLU A 113 -7.11 2.11 -11.84
C GLU A 113 -6.95 3.54 -12.38
N PHE A 114 -6.85 3.71 -13.69
CA PHE A 114 -6.54 4.98 -14.35
C PHE A 114 -7.71 5.98 -14.37
N LEU A 115 -8.94 5.49 -14.25
CA LEU A 115 -10.13 6.32 -13.99
C LEU A 115 -10.02 7.07 -12.65
N ASN A 116 -9.26 6.54 -11.69
CA ASN A 116 -9.16 7.04 -10.32
C ASN A 116 -7.91 7.91 -10.05
N MET A 117 -7.23 8.34 -11.11
CA MET A 117 -5.99 9.15 -11.05
C MET A 117 -6.21 10.64 -11.34
N LYS A 118 -7.47 11.08 -11.47
CA LYS A 118 -7.84 12.48 -11.70
C LYS A 118 -9.07 12.85 -10.88
N SER A 119 -8.93 13.85 -10.02
CA SER A 119 -9.99 14.25 -9.09
C SER A 119 -11.26 14.68 -9.81
N ALA A 120 -11.12 15.47 -10.88
CA ALA A 120 -12.27 15.91 -11.69
C ALA A 120 -13.06 14.75 -12.32
N THR A 121 -12.39 13.65 -12.69
CA THR A 121 -13.06 12.45 -13.24
C THR A 121 -13.86 11.75 -12.13
N MET A 122 -13.25 11.60 -10.95
CA MET A 122 -13.89 10.93 -9.81
C MET A 122 -15.02 11.76 -9.19
N ASP A 123 -14.93 13.09 -9.22
CA ASP A 123 -16.02 13.98 -8.79
C ASP A 123 -17.22 13.86 -9.72
N LYS A 124 -16.97 13.68 -11.02
CA LYS A 124 -18.01 13.51 -12.04
C LYS A 124 -18.64 12.11 -12.00
N TYR A 125 -17.85 11.08 -11.71
CA TYR A 125 -18.24 9.67 -11.73
C TYR A 125 -17.82 8.95 -10.43
N PRO A 126 -18.43 9.24 -9.28
CA PRO A 126 -18.01 8.69 -7.99
C PRO A 126 -18.08 7.16 -7.92
N GLU A 127 -18.92 6.51 -8.73
CA GLU A 127 -19.04 5.06 -8.84
C GLU A 127 -17.74 4.36 -9.26
N VAL A 128 -16.82 5.05 -9.95
CA VAL A 128 -15.56 4.46 -10.43
C VAL A 128 -14.64 4.02 -9.27
N THR A 129 -14.87 4.56 -8.07
CA THR A 129 -14.13 4.17 -6.85
C THR A 129 -14.47 2.74 -6.41
N GLU A 130 -15.76 2.43 -6.30
CA GLU A 130 -16.25 1.10 -5.93
C GLU A 130 -16.07 0.12 -7.08
N PHE A 131 -16.14 0.60 -8.34
CA PHE A 131 -15.82 -0.19 -9.51
C PHE A 131 -14.38 -0.72 -9.43
N PHE A 132 -13.41 0.16 -9.17
CA PHE A 132 -12.01 -0.24 -9.02
C PHE A 132 -11.82 -1.24 -7.89
N GLN A 133 -12.40 -0.97 -6.72
CA GLN A 133 -12.34 -1.92 -5.60
C GLN A 133 -12.87 -3.30 -5.99
N ASN A 134 -14.02 -3.39 -6.64
CA ASN A 134 -14.59 -4.68 -7.03
C ASN A 134 -13.73 -5.38 -8.10
N MET A 135 -13.16 -4.64 -9.05
CA MET A 135 -12.26 -5.20 -10.06
C MET A 135 -10.92 -5.67 -9.50
N THR A 136 -10.48 -5.16 -8.34
CA THR A 136 -9.32 -5.72 -7.62
C THR A 136 -9.62 -6.99 -6.82
N ARG A 137 -10.90 -7.34 -6.61
CA ARG A 137 -11.33 -8.44 -5.73
C ARG A 137 -12.03 -9.58 -6.48
N LEU A 138 -13.10 -9.27 -7.21
CA LEU A 138 -13.99 -10.28 -7.81
C LEU A 138 -13.28 -11.19 -8.82
N PRO A 139 -12.38 -10.70 -9.69
CA PRO A 139 -11.64 -11.60 -10.58
C PRO A 139 -10.81 -12.65 -9.85
N LEU A 140 -10.40 -12.35 -8.60
CA LEU A 140 -9.50 -13.17 -7.83
C LEU A 140 -10.19 -14.26 -6.99
N GLU A 141 -11.50 -14.15 -6.75
CA GLU A 141 -12.27 -15.09 -5.90
C GLU A 141 -12.09 -16.58 -6.25
N LYS A 142 -11.88 -16.90 -7.53
CA LYS A 142 -11.77 -18.28 -8.03
C LYS A 142 -10.35 -18.71 -8.37
N VAL A 143 -9.38 -17.80 -8.35
CA VAL A 143 -7.99 -18.05 -8.78
C VAL A 143 -6.98 -17.91 -7.64
N THR A 144 -7.33 -17.30 -6.52
CA THR A 144 -6.42 -17.09 -5.37
C THR A 144 -5.76 -18.37 -4.88
N ALA A 145 -6.50 -19.49 -4.85
CA ALA A 145 -5.95 -20.79 -4.47
C ALA A 145 -4.93 -21.37 -5.47
N MET A 146 -4.86 -20.81 -6.68
CA MET A 146 -3.98 -21.27 -7.77
C MET A 146 -2.78 -20.33 -7.97
N VAL A 147 -2.63 -19.28 -7.16
CA VAL A 147 -1.54 -18.30 -7.31
C VAL A 147 -0.21 -18.92 -6.84
N PRO A 148 0.76 -19.13 -7.75
CA PRO A 148 2.05 -19.70 -7.37
C PRO A 148 2.90 -18.68 -6.59
N PRO A 149 3.95 -19.13 -5.88
CA PRO A 149 4.91 -18.23 -5.24
C PRO A 149 5.45 -17.18 -6.22
N GLY A 150 5.46 -15.91 -5.80
CA GLY A 150 5.85 -14.77 -6.66
C GLY A 150 4.73 -14.25 -7.57
N GLY A 151 3.49 -14.72 -7.40
CA GLY A 151 2.29 -14.12 -7.98
C GLY A 151 2.04 -14.41 -9.47
N ALA A 152 3.05 -14.86 -10.23
CA ALA A 152 2.98 -15.13 -11.68
C ALA A 152 2.25 -14.05 -12.51
N GLY A 153 2.45 -12.78 -12.15
CA GLY A 153 1.78 -11.64 -12.80
C GLY A 153 0.30 -11.44 -12.42
N VAL A 154 -0.30 -12.35 -11.65
CA VAL A 154 -1.64 -12.20 -11.04
C VAL A 154 -1.56 -11.41 -9.73
N GLY A 155 -0.46 -11.58 -9.00
CA GLY A 155 -0.13 -10.83 -7.79
C GLY A 155 0.84 -9.67 -8.04
N MET A 156 1.05 -8.86 -7.01
CA MET A 156 2.11 -7.87 -6.93
C MET A 156 3.38 -8.48 -6.31
N HIS A 157 4.56 -8.02 -6.71
CA HIS A 157 5.84 -8.45 -6.15
C HIS A 157 6.42 -7.36 -5.24
N VAL A 158 6.87 -7.73 -4.03
CA VAL A 158 7.39 -6.77 -3.04
C VAL A 158 8.90 -6.61 -3.17
N ILE A 159 9.37 -5.37 -3.40
CA ILE A 159 10.80 -5.05 -3.63
C ILE A 159 11.34 -4.08 -2.56
N PRO A 160 12.37 -4.43 -1.79
CA PRO A 160 12.92 -3.55 -0.74
C PRO A 160 13.77 -2.39 -1.28
N VAL A 161 13.94 -1.32 -0.48
CA VAL A 161 14.99 -0.31 -0.71
C VAL A 161 16.33 -0.84 -0.22
N GLU A 162 17.35 -0.62 -1.03
CA GLU A 162 18.73 -1.02 -0.75
C GLU A 162 19.27 -0.26 0.48
N LYS A 163 19.41 -0.95 1.62
CA LYS A 163 20.30 -0.54 2.72
C LYS A 163 21.19 -1.73 3.05
N ALA A 164 22.51 -1.47 3.14
CA ALA A 164 23.60 -2.43 3.31
C ALA A 164 23.14 -3.77 3.89
N ILE A 165 22.80 -4.70 3.00
CA ILE A 165 22.55 -6.09 3.34
C ILE A 165 23.92 -6.66 3.65
N GLU A 166 24.15 -7.04 4.90
CA GLU A 166 25.39 -7.72 5.26
C GLU A 166 25.57 -8.96 4.38
N HIS A 167 26.78 -9.08 3.85
CA HIS A 167 27.23 -10.08 2.89
C HIS A 167 26.90 -11.51 3.33
N GLU A 168 25.78 -12.08 2.88
CA GLU A 168 25.65 -13.51 2.58
C GLU A 168 24.67 -13.74 1.42
N SER A 169 25.14 -14.45 0.39
CA SER A 169 24.48 -14.76 -0.90
C SER A 169 23.88 -13.56 -1.65
N GLN A 170 24.53 -13.17 -2.75
CA GLN A 170 24.09 -12.08 -3.63
C GLN A 170 22.59 -12.23 -3.96
N SER A 171 21.79 -11.25 -3.54
CA SER A 171 20.41 -11.11 -3.99
C SER A 171 20.39 -10.95 -5.51
N VAL A 172 19.39 -11.57 -6.16
CA VAL A 172 19.19 -11.45 -7.60
C VAL A 172 18.86 -9.99 -7.92
N SER A 173 19.47 -9.41 -8.96
CA SER A 173 19.31 -7.99 -9.31
C SER A 173 17.84 -7.53 -9.44
N LEU A 174 16.92 -8.44 -9.79
CA LEU A 174 15.47 -8.18 -9.88
C LEU A 174 14.83 -7.76 -8.54
N GLU A 175 15.45 -8.09 -7.41
CA GLU A 175 14.96 -7.79 -6.06
C GLU A 175 15.40 -6.40 -5.56
N HIS A 176 15.97 -5.58 -6.45
CA HIS A 176 16.49 -4.26 -6.12
C HIS A 176 15.67 -3.16 -6.80
N LEU A 177 15.18 -2.18 -6.03
CA LEU A 177 14.50 -1.00 -6.62
C LEU A 177 15.42 -0.25 -7.60
N SER A 178 16.72 -0.14 -7.31
CA SER A 178 17.66 0.56 -8.20
C SER A 178 17.81 -0.13 -9.56
N TYR A 179 17.69 -1.47 -9.62
CA TYR A 179 17.72 -2.22 -10.87
C TYR A 179 16.54 -1.82 -11.77
N TRP A 180 15.33 -1.75 -11.21
CA TRP A 180 14.15 -1.36 -11.96
C TRP A 180 14.20 0.10 -12.38
N LEU A 181 14.55 1.00 -11.46
CA LEU A 181 14.61 2.43 -11.78
C LEU A 181 15.63 2.73 -12.89
N LYS A 182 16.83 2.12 -12.85
CA LYS A 182 17.89 2.32 -13.86
C LYS A 182 17.53 1.81 -15.26
N LYS A 183 16.48 1.00 -15.42
CA LYS A 183 15.99 0.58 -16.75
C LYS A 183 15.24 1.67 -17.49
N TYR A 184 14.76 2.68 -16.76
CA TYR A 184 13.93 3.75 -17.30
C TYR A 184 14.64 5.09 -17.10
N ASP A 185 14.36 6.04 -17.98
CA ASP A 185 14.92 7.38 -18.01
C ASP A 185 13.88 8.47 -17.73
N TYR A 186 12.60 8.08 -17.62
CA TYR A 186 11.48 8.97 -17.40
C TYR A 186 10.59 8.47 -16.26
N TYR A 187 10.26 9.36 -15.33
CA TYR A 187 9.50 9.04 -14.12
C TYR A 187 8.42 10.08 -13.84
N GLU A 188 7.32 9.59 -13.26
CA GLU A 188 6.17 10.39 -12.84
C GLU A 188 5.77 9.98 -11.43
N ILE A 189 5.65 10.93 -10.50
CA ILE A 189 5.19 10.64 -9.14
C ILE A 189 3.73 11.04 -9.01
N GLY A 190 2.85 10.09 -9.25
CA GLY A 190 1.40 10.25 -9.32
C GLY A 190 0.65 9.97 -8.01
N VAL A 191 -0.65 10.17 -8.10
CA VAL A 191 -1.63 9.81 -7.08
C VAL A 191 -1.76 8.29 -6.95
N CYS A 192 -1.84 7.77 -5.72
CA CYS A 192 -2.21 6.38 -5.47
C CYS A 192 -3.74 6.20 -5.57
N SER A 193 -4.18 5.54 -6.64
CA SER A 193 -5.61 5.28 -6.92
C SER A 193 -6.32 4.60 -5.74
N CYS A 194 -5.67 3.63 -5.08
CA CYS A 194 -6.26 2.94 -3.92
C CYS A 194 -6.56 3.89 -2.76
N ARG A 195 -5.60 4.78 -2.42
CA ARG A 195 -5.79 5.77 -1.35
C ARG A 195 -6.82 6.81 -1.73
N ASN A 196 -6.79 7.28 -2.98
CA ASN A 196 -7.74 8.28 -3.46
C ASN A 196 -9.18 7.78 -3.35
N CYS A 197 -9.42 6.53 -3.76
CA CYS A 197 -10.72 5.88 -3.63
C CYS A 197 -11.17 5.76 -2.17
N GLU A 198 -10.33 5.20 -1.29
CA GLU A 198 -10.72 5.00 0.10
C GLU A 198 -10.95 6.31 0.84
N SER A 199 -10.12 7.33 0.62
CA SER A 199 -10.30 8.65 1.24
C SER A 199 -11.63 9.29 0.84
N ARG A 200 -11.99 9.24 -0.44
CA ARG A 200 -13.29 9.75 -0.96
C ARG A 200 -14.48 8.96 -0.43
N ASN A 201 -14.31 7.66 -0.19
CA ASN A 201 -15.36 6.79 0.35
C ASN A 201 -15.45 6.85 1.89
N GLY A 202 -14.72 7.75 2.56
CA GLY A 202 -14.72 7.85 4.03
C GLY A 202 -14.06 6.66 4.75
N ARG A 203 -13.26 5.87 4.03
CA ARG A 203 -12.54 4.66 4.51
C ARG A 203 -11.01 4.81 4.45
N GLY A 204 -10.51 6.02 4.20
CA GLY A 204 -9.08 6.30 4.09
C GLY A 204 -8.33 6.11 5.41
N SER A 205 -7.03 5.83 5.34
CA SER A 205 -6.13 5.69 6.50
C SER A 205 -5.70 7.03 7.12
N GLY A 206 -6.22 8.16 6.64
CA GLY A 206 -5.72 9.50 6.99
C GLY A 206 -4.37 9.84 6.32
N ASP A 207 -3.93 9.02 5.37
CA ASP A 207 -2.80 9.32 4.51
C ASP A 207 -3.26 10.03 3.25
N LEU A 208 -2.47 11.01 2.84
CA LEU A 208 -2.70 11.76 1.61
C LEU A 208 -2.51 10.83 0.40
N PRO A 209 -3.41 10.85 -0.60
CA PRO A 209 -3.32 9.96 -1.75
C PRO A 209 -2.23 10.39 -2.74
N GLU A 210 -1.80 11.65 -2.72
CA GLU A 210 -0.80 12.20 -3.62
C GLU A 210 0.56 11.57 -3.36
N HIS A 211 1.31 11.35 -4.43
CA HIS A 211 2.74 11.07 -4.40
C HIS A 211 3.21 9.69 -3.91
N TRP A 212 2.37 8.67 -4.04
CA TRP A 212 2.71 7.30 -3.62
C TRP A 212 2.77 6.29 -4.77
N CYS A 213 2.35 6.66 -5.98
CA CYS A 213 2.50 5.81 -7.16
C CYS A 213 3.60 6.39 -8.05
N ILE A 214 4.61 5.62 -8.38
CA ILE A 214 5.70 6.04 -9.27
C ILE A 214 5.51 5.33 -10.59
N ALA A 215 5.03 6.01 -11.63
CA ALA A 215 5.01 5.46 -12.98
C ALA A 215 6.41 5.59 -13.62
N VAL A 216 6.76 4.66 -14.49
CA VAL A 216 8.07 4.62 -15.15
C VAL A 216 7.93 4.45 -16.67
N GLY A 217 8.89 4.97 -17.43
CA GLY A 217 8.99 4.77 -18.88
C GLY A 217 7.76 5.28 -19.65
N ASP A 218 7.19 4.42 -20.50
CA ASP A 218 6.06 4.81 -21.36
C ASP A 218 4.77 5.04 -20.57
N THR A 219 4.55 4.33 -19.46
CA THR A 219 3.42 4.60 -18.54
C THR A 219 3.57 5.98 -17.90
N ALA A 220 4.79 6.39 -17.56
CA ALA A 220 5.05 7.75 -17.08
C ALA A 220 4.72 8.79 -18.17
N LYS A 221 5.19 8.61 -19.40
CA LYS A 221 4.83 9.53 -20.51
C LYS A 221 3.32 9.59 -20.74
N TYR A 222 2.64 8.44 -20.69
CA TYR A 222 1.18 8.38 -20.77
C TYR A 222 0.51 9.18 -19.65
N CYS A 223 0.94 9.03 -18.39
CA CYS A 223 0.39 9.79 -17.26
C CYS A 223 0.53 11.30 -17.47
N TYR A 224 1.69 11.76 -17.94
CA TYR A 224 1.93 13.16 -18.27
C TYR A 224 1.04 13.64 -19.43
N GLU A 225 1.06 12.96 -20.57
CA GLU A 225 0.32 13.35 -21.78
C GLU A 225 -1.21 13.32 -21.58
N THR A 226 -1.72 12.48 -20.67
CA THR A 226 -3.14 12.40 -20.34
C THR A 226 -3.57 13.28 -19.18
N GLY A 227 -2.63 14.05 -18.60
CA GLY A 227 -2.90 14.98 -17.51
C GLY A 227 -3.39 14.30 -16.24
N LYS A 228 -2.81 13.13 -15.90
CA LYS A 228 -3.00 12.51 -14.57
C LYS A 228 -2.33 13.36 -13.50
N GLU A 229 -2.89 13.39 -12.30
CA GLU A 229 -2.38 14.23 -11.22
C GLU A 229 -1.06 13.67 -10.65
N GLY A 230 -0.05 14.53 -10.49
CA GLY A 230 1.26 14.13 -9.98
C GLY A 230 2.35 15.17 -10.15
N ILE A 231 3.58 14.79 -9.77
CA ILE A 231 4.80 15.53 -10.11
C ILE A 231 5.31 14.98 -11.43
N HIS A 232 5.31 15.87 -12.43
CA HIS A 232 5.74 15.56 -13.77
C HIS A 232 7.25 15.64 -13.98
N ASN A 233 7.80 14.76 -14.81
CA ASN A 233 9.22 14.67 -15.12
C ASN A 233 10.10 14.64 -13.85
N ALA A 234 9.76 13.74 -12.93
CA ALA A 234 10.43 13.63 -11.64
C ALA A 234 11.88 13.15 -11.80
N SER A 235 12.80 13.71 -11.00
CA SER A 235 14.18 13.24 -10.97
C SER A 235 14.31 11.92 -10.21
N TYR A 236 15.39 11.18 -10.47
CA TYR A 236 15.71 9.95 -9.72
C TYR A 236 15.79 10.21 -8.21
N GLU A 237 16.35 11.34 -7.79
CA GLU A 237 16.46 11.74 -6.38
C GLU A 237 15.08 11.97 -5.76
N GLN A 238 14.15 12.59 -6.49
CA GLN A 238 12.77 12.76 -6.01
C GLN A 238 12.07 11.41 -5.83
N VAL A 239 12.27 10.49 -6.77
CA VAL A 239 11.75 9.12 -6.68
C VAL A 239 12.33 8.38 -5.47
N MET A 240 13.65 8.47 -5.25
CA MET A 240 14.30 7.84 -4.09
C MET A 240 13.85 8.43 -2.76
N GLU A 241 13.57 9.74 -2.70
CA GLU A 241 13.02 10.39 -1.52
C GLU A 241 11.61 9.87 -1.20
N VAL A 242 10.74 9.67 -2.21
CA VAL A 242 9.43 9.03 -2.03
C VAL A 242 9.56 7.64 -1.43
N LEU A 243 10.42 6.81 -2.02
CA LEU A 243 10.63 5.43 -1.60
C LEU A 243 11.12 5.37 -0.16
N LYS A 244 12.12 6.19 0.19
CA LYS A 244 12.65 6.27 1.55
C LYS A 244 11.58 6.71 2.57
N ARG A 245 10.77 7.71 2.23
CA ARG A 245 9.66 8.14 3.10
C ARG A 245 8.62 7.04 3.27
N ALA A 246 8.28 6.35 2.20
CA ALA A 246 7.37 5.22 2.25
C ALA A 246 7.90 4.11 3.18
N GLU A 247 9.21 3.81 3.19
CA GLU A 247 9.79 2.91 4.19
C GLU A 247 9.66 3.45 5.62
N GLU A 248 9.91 4.74 5.85
CA GLU A 248 9.81 5.36 7.17
C GLU A 248 8.38 5.32 7.72
N GLU A 249 7.38 5.39 6.84
CA GLU A 249 5.95 5.19 7.17
C GLU A 249 5.55 3.70 7.23
N GLY A 250 6.45 2.77 6.87
CA GLY A 250 6.20 1.33 6.86
C GLY A 250 5.30 0.85 5.73
N TYR A 251 5.27 1.58 4.62
CA TYR A 251 4.57 1.17 3.41
C TYR A 251 5.35 0.08 2.68
N VAL A 252 4.62 -0.71 1.89
CA VAL A 252 5.17 -1.84 1.15
C VAL A 252 5.35 -1.45 -0.32
N HIS A 253 6.59 -1.39 -0.79
CA HIS A 253 6.90 -1.18 -2.20
C HIS A 253 6.50 -2.41 -3.01
N GLN A 254 5.67 -2.20 -4.03
CA GLN A 254 5.14 -3.27 -4.86
C GLN A 254 5.25 -2.92 -6.34
N ILE A 255 5.58 -3.92 -7.16
CA ILE A 255 5.55 -3.85 -8.61
C ILE A 255 4.65 -4.96 -9.16
N THR A 256 4.38 -4.92 -10.46
CA THR A 256 3.89 -6.08 -11.20
C THR A 256 4.56 -6.12 -12.57
N ASN A 257 4.76 -7.34 -13.07
CA ASN A 257 5.48 -7.65 -14.30
C ASN A 257 4.58 -8.39 -15.30
N ILE A 258 3.28 -8.07 -15.31
CA ILE A 258 2.27 -8.69 -16.17
C ILE A 258 2.53 -8.52 -17.69
N ASP A 259 3.37 -7.56 -18.07
CA ASP A 259 3.81 -7.31 -19.45
C ASP A 259 5.12 -8.05 -19.81
N GLY A 260 5.68 -8.83 -18.88
CA GLY A 260 6.88 -9.62 -19.08
C GLY A 260 7.89 -9.48 -17.93
N GLU A 261 8.70 -10.52 -17.73
CA GLU A 261 9.62 -10.67 -16.59
C GLU A 261 10.64 -9.53 -16.43
N ASN A 262 10.91 -8.79 -17.50
CA ASN A 262 11.90 -7.70 -17.51
C ASN A 262 11.29 -6.30 -17.57
N LYS A 263 9.97 -6.15 -17.38
CA LYS A 263 9.25 -4.88 -17.52
C LYS A 263 8.29 -4.65 -16.35
N ILE A 264 8.21 -3.40 -15.90
CA ILE A 264 7.18 -2.88 -14.98
C ILE A 264 6.57 -1.60 -15.55
N PHE A 265 5.39 -1.21 -15.10
CA PHE A 265 4.76 0.07 -15.46
C PHE A 265 4.76 1.09 -14.32
N ALA A 266 4.75 0.61 -13.07
CA ALA A 266 4.78 1.45 -11.90
C ALA A 266 5.36 0.73 -10.67
N ILE A 267 5.77 1.53 -9.69
CA ILE A 267 6.12 1.13 -8.34
C ILE A 267 5.11 1.75 -7.38
N CYS A 268 4.35 0.91 -6.69
CA CYS A 268 3.33 1.31 -5.72
C CYS A 268 3.91 1.35 -4.29
N ASN A 269 3.63 2.42 -3.54
CA ASN A 269 3.99 2.52 -2.11
C ASN A 269 2.77 2.23 -1.24
N CYS A 270 2.51 0.95 -1.02
CA CYS A 270 1.23 0.47 -0.51
C CYS A 270 1.09 0.64 1.00
N ALA A 271 0.14 1.47 1.42
CA ALA A 271 -0.22 1.61 2.83
C ALA A 271 -1.00 0.37 3.33
N PRO A 272 -0.65 -0.16 4.51
CA PRO A 272 -1.50 -1.10 5.23
C PRO A 272 -2.92 -0.54 5.41
N GLY A 273 -3.94 -1.38 5.26
CA GLY A 273 -5.36 -1.00 5.46
C GLY A 273 -6.05 -0.30 4.29
N THR A 274 -5.30 0.31 3.36
CA THR A 274 -5.84 1.07 2.23
C THR A 274 -5.58 0.40 0.88
N CYS A 275 -4.37 -0.14 0.65
CA CYS A 275 -3.98 -0.74 -0.62
C CYS A 275 -4.83 -1.96 -1.02
N TYR A 276 -5.42 -1.94 -2.21
CA TYR A 276 -6.27 -3.03 -2.67
C TYR A 276 -5.51 -4.35 -2.88
N ALA A 277 -4.27 -4.33 -3.39
CA ALA A 277 -3.47 -5.56 -3.54
C ALA A 277 -3.21 -6.26 -2.19
N LEU A 278 -2.74 -5.51 -1.18
CA LEU A 278 -2.50 -6.05 0.16
C LEU A 278 -3.79 -6.55 0.80
N ARG A 279 -4.88 -5.78 0.65
CA ARG A 279 -6.20 -6.13 1.20
C ARG A 279 -6.75 -7.40 0.58
N THR A 280 -6.63 -7.55 -0.74
CA THR A 280 -7.09 -8.76 -1.44
C THR A 280 -6.26 -9.98 -1.03
N SER A 281 -4.93 -9.83 -0.90
CA SER A 281 -4.07 -10.90 -0.36
C SER A 281 -4.47 -11.32 1.05
N GLN A 282 -4.85 -10.36 1.91
CA GLN A 282 -5.30 -10.62 3.28
C GLN A 282 -6.69 -11.24 3.36
N LEU A 283 -7.66 -10.71 2.61
CA LEU A 283 -9.03 -11.23 2.54
C LEU A 283 -9.05 -12.72 2.17
N PHE A 284 -8.27 -13.09 1.16
CA PHE A 284 -8.21 -14.47 0.68
C PHE A 284 -7.12 -15.31 1.35
N ASN A 285 -6.38 -14.76 2.32
CA ASN A 285 -5.20 -15.36 2.95
C ASN A 285 -4.22 -15.98 1.93
N THR A 286 -3.90 -15.24 0.88
CA THR A 286 -3.04 -15.70 -0.22
C THR A 286 -1.70 -14.96 -0.16
N PRO A 287 -0.72 -15.43 0.65
CA PRO A 287 0.53 -14.72 0.89
C PRO A 287 1.40 -14.61 -0.36
N ASN A 288 1.21 -15.50 -1.34
CA ASN A 288 1.95 -15.50 -2.62
C ASN A 288 1.62 -14.29 -3.51
N MET A 289 0.48 -13.62 -3.28
CA MET A 289 0.05 -12.47 -4.08
C MET A 289 0.83 -11.19 -3.82
N SER A 290 1.48 -11.06 -2.66
CA SER A 290 2.28 -9.88 -2.26
C SER A 290 3.52 -10.35 -1.49
N ALA A 291 4.12 -11.45 -1.94
CA ALA A 291 5.28 -12.02 -1.28
C ALA A 291 6.55 -11.24 -1.64
N SER A 292 7.39 -10.98 -0.64
CA SER A 292 8.79 -10.61 -0.88
C SER A 292 9.65 -11.86 -1.01
N ALA A 293 10.78 -11.80 -1.72
CA ALA A 293 11.81 -12.83 -1.61
C ALA A 293 12.50 -12.81 -0.24
N TYR A 294 12.44 -11.69 0.47
CA TYR A 294 12.98 -11.53 1.82
C TYR A 294 12.00 -12.07 2.86
N ARG A 295 12.55 -12.67 3.92
CA ARG A 295 11.77 -13.10 5.09
C ARG A 295 12.22 -12.28 6.28
N ALA A 296 11.28 -11.56 6.87
CA ALA A 296 11.54 -10.86 8.13
C ALA A 296 11.90 -11.89 9.21
N HIS A 297 13.04 -11.68 9.86
CA HIS A 297 13.51 -12.51 10.96
C HIS A 297 13.79 -11.63 12.18
N VAL A 298 13.44 -12.12 13.37
CA VAL A 298 13.72 -11.44 14.62
C VAL A 298 14.94 -12.07 15.26
N ASP A 299 16.05 -11.34 15.24
CA ASP A 299 17.23 -11.65 16.06
C ASP A 299 16.82 -11.51 17.54
N THR A 300 16.72 -12.65 18.23
CA THR A 300 16.22 -12.70 19.60
C THR A 300 17.14 -12.00 20.59
N GLU A 301 18.44 -11.94 20.32
CA GLU A 301 19.45 -11.33 21.17
C GLU A 301 19.41 -9.81 21.09
N LYS A 302 19.17 -9.27 19.89
CA LYS A 302 19.06 -7.81 19.66
C LYS A 302 17.67 -7.24 19.97
N CYS A 303 16.63 -8.06 19.90
CA CYS A 303 15.26 -7.59 20.05
C CYS A 303 14.89 -7.26 21.50
N VAL A 304 14.69 -5.96 21.77
CA VAL A 304 14.31 -5.41 23.08
C VAL A 304 12.81 -5.52 23.42
N ALA A 305 12.04 -6.20 22.57
CA ALA A 305 10.58 -6.36 22.74
C ALA A 305 9.79 -5.02 22.82
N CYS A 306 10.20 -4.00 22.06
CA CYS A 306 9.52 -2.70 22.06
C CYS A 306 8.11 -2.72 21.44
N GLY A 307 7.84 -3.67 20.55
CA GLY A 307 6.54 -3.86 19.90
C GLY A 307 6.29 -3.03 18.64
N LYS A 308 7.22 -2.17 18.24
CA LYS A 308 7.05 -1.29 17.07
C LYS A 308 6.89 -2.04 15.74
N CYS A 309 7.55 -3.19 15.59
CA CYS A 309 7.39 -4.04 14.41
C CYS A 309 5.98 -4.63 14.27
N VAL A 310 5.27 -4.84 15.38
CA VAL A 310 3.90 -5.36 15.37
C VAL A 310 2.92 -4.27 14.95
N GLU A 311 3.11 -3.04 15.46
CA GLU A 311 2.27 -1.87 15.14
C GLU A 311 2.24 -1.52 13.65
N ILE A 312 3.30 -1.87 12.91
CA ILE A 312 3.46 -1.53 11.49
C ILE A 312 3.30 -2.73 10.54
N CYS A 313 3.11 -3.94 11.06
CA CYS A 313 3.09 -5.15 10.24
C CYS A 313 1.87 -5.15 9.29
N PRO A 314 2.07 -5.13 7.96
CA PRO A 314 0.96 -5.01 7.01
C PRO A 314 0.00 -6.20 7.05
N ALA A 315 0.52 -7.39 7.37
CA ALA A 315 -0.21 -8.65 7.34
C ALA A 315 -0.50 -9.22 8.75
N GLY A 316 -0.24 -8.45 9.82
CA GLY A 316 -0.45 -8.92 11.20
C GLY A 316 0.36 -10.16 11.59
N ALA A 317 1.47 -10.45 10.90
CA ALA A 317 2.25 -11.68 11.07
C ALA A 317 3.03 -11.72 12.40
N ALA A 318 3.43 -10.57 12.91
CA ALA A 318 4.03 -10.45 14.24
C ALA A 318 2.95 -10.07 15.26
N LYS A 319 3.00 -10.64 16.46
CA LYS A 319 2.07 -10.32 17.57
C LYS A 319 2.87 -10.09 18.85
N LEU A 320 2.41 -9.19 19.72
CA LEU A 320 2.94 -9.06 21.07
C LEU A 320 2.59 -10.31 21.90
N GLY A 321 3.42 -10.60 22.90
CA GLY A 321 3.29 -11.80 23.73
C GLY A 321 4.20 -12.96 23.30
N GLN A 322 4.81 -12.88 22.11
CA GLN A 322 5.71 -13.90 21.53
C GLN A 322 6.91 -14.28 22.41
N LYS A 323 7.29 -13.41 23.34
CA LYS A 323 8.43 -13.59 24.25
C LYS A 323 8.03 -13.76 25.72
N LEU A 324 6.74 -13.87 26.05
CA LEU A 324 6.35 -14.07 27.44
C LEU A 324 6.75 -15.47 27.90
N CYS A 325 7.54 -15.55 28.97
CA CYS A 325 7.84 -16.82 29.63
C CYS A 325 6.53 -17.41 30.15
N THR A 326 6.05 -18.49 29.54
CA THR A 326 4.91 -19.24 30.10
C THR A 326 5.43 -20.37 30.99
N LYS A 327 4.59 -20.84 31.92
CA LYS A 327 4.90 -22.02 32.75
C LYS A 327 5.17 -23.28 31.91
N ASN A 328 4.70 -23.30 30.67
CA ASN A 328 4.73 -24.45 29.77
C ASN A 328 5.76 -24.30 28.64
N GLY A 329 6.65 -23.29 28.69
CA GLY A 329 7.63 -23.01 27.63
C GLY A 329 7.24 -21.85 26.71
N PRO A 330 7.94 -21.65 25.57
CA PRO A 330 7.59 -20.62 24.60
C PRO A 330 6.23 -20.90 23.95
N VAL A 331 5.46 -19.86 23.64
CA VAL A 331 4.19 -20.00 22.91
C VAL A 331 4.52 -20.36 21.46
N GLU A 332 4.04 -21.52 21.00
CA GLU A 332 4.04 -21.86 19.57
C GLU A 332 2.81 -21.23 18.93
N TYR A 333 3.04 -20.38 17.92
CA TYR A 333 1.97 -19.64 17.27
C TYR A 333 1.30 -20.49 16.19
N PRO A 334 -0.03 -20.48 16.11
CA PRO A 334 -0.75 -21.29 15.14
C PRO A 334 -0.34 -20.89 13.72
N LYS A 335 -0.02 -21.90 12.90
CA LYS A 335 0.14 -21.70 11.46
C LYS A 335 -1.26 -21.54 10.86
N GLN A 336 -1.45 -20.48 10.10
CA GLN A 336 -2.70 -20.29 9.36
C GLN A 336 -2.77 -21.31 8.22
N PRO A 337 -3.94 -21.93 7.97
CA PRO A 337 -4.13 -22.79 6.81
C PRO A 337 -3.97 -21.94 5.55
N LEU A 338 -3.30 -22.49 4.54
CA LEU A 338 -3.07 -21.81 3.27
C LEU A 338 -3.96 -22.42 2.15
N PRO A 339 -4.27 -21.63 1.10
CA PRO A 339 -5.09 -22.09 -0.02
C PRO A 339 -4.53 -23.26 -0.84
N ASP A 340 -3.22 -23.46 -0.82
CA ASP A 340 -2.50 -24.54 -1.52
C ASP A 340 -2.74 -25.92 -0.88
N ASP A 341 -2.95 -25.95 0.43
CA ASP A 341 -3.12 -27.18 1.21
C ASP A 341 -4.60 -27.58 1.44
N ASN A 342 -5.57 -26.76 1.02
CA ASN A 342 -6.97 -26.90 1.44
C ASN A 342 -8.00 -26.59 0.33
N HIS A 343 -9.23 -27.10 0.49
CA HIS A 343 -10.35 -26.64 -0.33
C HIS A 343 -10.73 -25.21 0.08
N TRP A 344 -10.29 -24.23 -0.71
CA TRP A 344 -10.47 -22.81 -0.40
C TRP A 344 -11.79 -22.26 -0.95
N GLY A 345 -12.53 -21.53 -0.11
CA GLY A 345 -13.79 -20.89 -0.51
C GLY A 345 -14.24 -19.83 0.49
N PRO A 346 -15.43 -19.21 0.31
CA PRO A 346 -15.89 -18.07 1.11
C PRO A 346 -15.84 -18.26 2.63
N HIS A 347 -16.00 -19.50 3.11
CA HIS A 347 -15.92 -19.85 4.52
C HIS A 347 -14.50 -19.79 5.12
N MET A 348 -13.47 -19.71 4.28
CA MET A 348 -12.05 -19.56 4.65
C MET A 348 -11.54 -18.12 4.43
N TRP A 349 -12.36 -17.24 3.86
CA TRP A 349 -12.01 -15.84 3.65
C TRP A 349 -12.20 -15.06 4.94
N ASP A 350 -11.33 -14.07 5.17
CA ASP A 350 -11.43 -13.19 6.32
C ASP A 350 -12.02 -11.85 5.88
N GLU A 351 -13.34 -11.67 5.95
CA GLU A 351 -14.00 -10.40 5.60
C GLU A 351 -13.61 -9.25 6.56
N ASP A 352 -13.21 -9.60 7.79
CA ASP A 352 -12.81 -8.67 8.85
C ASP A 352 -11.27 -8.55 8.94
N TYR A 353 -10.54 -8.89 7.88
CA TYR A 353 -9.06 -8.87 7.87
C TYR A 353 -8.47 -7.54 8.34
N LYS A 354 -9.14 -6.40 8.08
CA LYS A 354 -8.70 -5.08 8.56
C LYS A 354 -8.63 -5.02 10.08
N LYS A 355 -9.54 -5.70 10.77
CA LYS A 355 -9.57 -5.80 12.22
C LYS A 355 -8.61 -6.87 12.72
N HIS A 356 -8.73 -8.10 12.22
CA HIS A 356 -7.91 -9.23 12.70
C HIS A 356 -6.40 -9.01 12.49
N ASN A 357 -6.00 -8.36 11.41
CA ASN A 357 -4.58 -8.04 11.17
C ASN A 357 -4.05 -6.95 12.10
N GLN A 358 -4.92 -6.08 12.62
CA GLN A 358 -4.58 -5.02 13.57
C GLN A 358 -4.63 -5.49 15.04
N GLU A 359 -5.03 -6.74 15.29
CA GLU A 359 -4.96 -7.32 16.63
C GLU A 359 -3.50 -7.57 17.01
N ASN A 360 -2.85 -6.59 17.58
CA ASN A 360 -1.40 -6.60 17.79
C ASN A 360 -0.93 -7.45 18.98
N CYS A 361 -1.82 -8.18 19.62
CA CYS A 361 -1.53 -8.92 20.85
C CYS A 361 -2.14 -10.32 20.80
N HIS A 362 -1.37 -11.31 21.22
CA HIS A 362 -1.90 -12.66 21.45
C HIS A 362 -2.83 -12.68 22.68
N GLU A 363 -3.69 -13.70 22.80
CA GLU A 363 -4.61 -13.88 23.93
C GLU A 363 -3.89 -13.98 25.29
N SER A 364 -2.64 -14.45 25.28
CA SER A 364 -1.76 -14.47 26.45
C SER A 364 -1.39 -13.09 26.99
N GLY A 365 -1.71 -12.03 26.24
CA GLY A 365 -1.42 -10.65 26.60
C GLY A 365 -0.02 -10.17 26.22
N THR A 366 0.28 -8.97 26.68
CA THR A 366 1.57 -8.29 26.51
C THR A 366 2.06 -7.75 27.86
N ALA A 367 3.19 -7.04 27.86
CA ALA A 367 3.75 -6.41 29.04
C ALA A 367 2.71 -5.52 29.76
N PRO A 368 2.33 -5.83 31.02
CA PRO A 368 1.29 -5.08 31.72
C PRO A 368 1.70 -3.63 31.98
N CYS A 369 3.00 -3.35 32.11
CA CYS A 369 3.50 -1.98 32.24
C CYS A 369 3.27 -1.12 30.97
N LYS A 370 3.35 -1.69 29.76
CA LYS A 370 3.00 -0.98 28.50
C LYS A 370 1.49 -0.78 28.41
N ALA A 371 0.71 -1.81 28.76
CA ALA A 371 -0.75 -1.74 28.76
C ALA A 371 -1.30 -0.71 29.77
N ALA A 372 -0.70 -0.62 30.96
CA ALA A 372 -1.12 0.31 32.01
C ALA A 372 -0.66 1.76 31.79
N CYS A 373 0.36 1.97 30.96
CA CYS A 373 0.81 3.31 30.58
C CYS A 373 -0.25 3.98 29.67
N PRO A 374 -0.80 5.15 30.02
CA PRO A 374 -1.77 5.85 29.18
C PRO A 374 -1.25 6.22 27.78
N ALA A 375 0.07 6.39 27.64
CA ALA A 375 0.73 6.68 26.37
C ALA A 375 1.25 5.41 25.66
N HIS A 376 1.02 4.23 26.23
CA HIS A 376 1.47 2.94 25.70
C HIS A 376 2.95 2.89 25.27
N ILE A 377 3.81 3.65 25.95
CA ILE A 377 5.24 3.69 25.64
C ILE A 377 5.89 2.30 25.78
N ALA A 378 6.93 2.04 24.99
CA ALA A 378 7.64 0.76 24.99
C ALA A 378 8.52 0.53 26.25
N VAL A 379 7.89 0.36 27.42
CA VAL A 379 8.56 0.26 28.74
C VAL A 379 9.69 -0.76 28.78
N GLN A 380 9.41 -2.00 28.40
CA GLN A 380 10.42 -3.06 28.38
C GLN A 380 11.58 -2.72 27.44
N GLY A 381 11.28 -2.12 26.29
CA GLY A 381 12.25 -1.75 25.28
C GLY A 381 13.25 -0.72 25.78
N TYR A 382 12.78 0.41 26.32
CA TYR A 382 13.70 1.46 26.77
C TYR A 382 14.47 1.06 28.04
N ILE A 383 13.89 0.23 28.93
CA ILE A 383 14.60 -0.28 30.12
C ILE A 383 15.73 -1.22 29.68
N LYS A 384 15.46 -2.12 28.74
CA LYS A 384 16.47 -3.03 28.19
C LYS A 384 17.61 -2.25 27.51
N MET A 385 17.28 -1.26 26.69
CA MET A 385 18.28 -0.36 26.08
C MET A 385 19.09 0.41 27.13
N ALA A 386 18.45 0.90 28.20
CA ALA A 386 19.15 1.58 29.28
C ALA A 386 20.10 0.65 30.06
N ALA A 387 19.69 -0.59 30.30
CA ALA A 387 20.55 -1.61 30.92
C ALA A 387 21.79 -1.94 30.05
N GLU A 388 21.69 -1.73 28.74
CA GLU A 388 22.78 -1.87 27.76
C GLU A 388 23.60 -0.57 27.58
N GLY A 389 23.28 0.51 28.32
CA GLY A 389 23.93 1.82 28.18
C GLY A 389 23.50 2.62 26.95
N ARG A 390 22.48 2.17 26.21
CA ARG A 390 21.97 2.79 24.98
C ARG A 390 20.95 3.90 25.28
N TYR A 391 21.33 4.88 26.08
CA TYR A 391 20.41 5.91 26.60
C TYR A 391 19.79 6.78 25.51
N LEU A 392 20.55 7.14 24.47
CA LEU A 392 20.02 7.94 23.37
C LEU A 392 18.98 7.17 22.54
N ASP A 393 19.19 5.86 22.31
CA ASP A 393 18.21 5.01 21.63
C ASP A 393 16.94 4.85 22.47
N ALA A 394 17.11 4.68 23.78
CA ALA A 394 16.01 4.63 24.74
C ALA A 394 15.19 5.93 24.72
N LEU A 395 15.85 7.10 24.69
CA LEU A 395 15.20 8.40 24.58
C LEU A 395 14.42 8.55 23.27
N LYS A 396 15.03 8.17 22.14
CA LYS A 396 14.37 8.16 20.82
C LYS A 396 13.12 7.28 20.84
N LEU A 397 13.21 6.09 21.42
CA LEU A 397 12.08 5.16 21.53
C LEU A 397 10.94 5.74 22.37
N ILE A 398 11.23 6.38 23.50
CA ILE A 398 10.19 7.04 24.33
C ILE A 398 9.53 8.18 23.56
N LYS A 399 10.31 9.00 22.84
CA LYS A 399 9.82 10.16 22.09
C LYS A 399 8.96 9.84 20.87
N GLN A 400 8.89 8.56 20.46
CA GLN A 400 7.92 8.14 19.44
C GLN A 400 6.47 8.27 19.93
N ASP A 401 6.25 8.06 21.23
CA ASP A 401 4.90 7.98 21.82
C ASP A 401 4.64 9.09 22.85
N ASN A 402 5.69 9.67 23.45
CA ASN A 402 5.59 10.70 24.46
C ASN A 402 6.47 11.92 24.13
N PRO A 403 5.88 13.08 23.78
CA PRO A 403 6.64 14.29 23.48
C PRO A 403 7.30 14.94 24.71
N PHE A 404 6.85 14.63 25.93
CA PHE A 404 7.32 15.25 27.18
C PHE A 404 7.90 14.23 28.17
N PRO A 405 8.93 13.46 27.80
CA PRO A 405 9.45 12.41 28.66
C PRO A 405 10.04 12.95 29.97
N ALA A 406 10.67 14.13 29.96
CA ALA A 406 11.26 14.75 31.14
C ALA A 406 10.19 15.22 32.15
N VAL A 407 9.09 15.79 31.67
CA VAL A 407 7.94 16.17 32.50
C VAL A 407 7.30 14.92 33.07
N CYS A 408 6.94 13.95 32.22
CA CYS A 408 6.35 12.70 32.67
C CYS A 408 7.27 11.92 33.60
N GLY A 409 8.59 11.97 33.46
CA GLY A 409 9.53 11.34 34.40
C GLY A 409 9.58 12.01 35.77
N SER A 410 9.01 13.21 35.91
CA SER A 410 9.04 13.98 37.16
C SER A 410 7.70 13.93 37.91
N ILE A 411 6.57 13.82 37.19
CA ILE A 411 5.22 13.94 37.78
C ILE A 411 4.30 12.75 37.49
N CYS A 412 4.75 11.70 36.81
CA CYS A 412 3.88 10.56 36.48
C CYS A 412 3.38 9.87 37.74
N ASN A 413 2.13 9.40 37.68
CA ASN A 413 1.48 8.60 38.72
C ASN A 413 1.83 7.11 38.67
N ARG A 414 2.85 6.71 37.90
CA ARG A 414 3.51 5.39 37.93
C ARG A 414 2.59 4.17 37.78
N ARG A 415 1.49 4.29 37.02
CA ARG A 415 0.57 3.16 36.72
C ARG A 415 1.27 1.92 36.16
N CYS A 416 2.36 2.12 35.43
CA CYS A 416 3.19 1.03 34.91
C CYS A 416 3.92 0.24 36.00
N GLU A 417 4.25 0.87 37.13
CA GLU A 417 4.86 0.23 38.31
C GLU A 417 3.79 -0.52 39.12
N ASP A 418 2.59 0.05 39.27
CA ASP A 418 1.45 -0.63 39.93
C ASP A 418 1.11 -1.97 39.24
N ALA A 419 1.19 -2.00 37.91
CA ALA A 419 0.94 -3.20 37.10
C ALA A 419 2.18 -4.09 36.91
N CYS A 420 3.32 -3.75 37.51
CA CYS A 420 4.58 -4.48 37.28
C CYS A 420 4.53 -5.88 37.90
N THR A 421 4.70 -6.92 37.08
CA THR A 421 4.70 -8.32 37.56
C THR A 421 5.83 -8.62 38.54
N ARG A 422 6.92 -7.85 38.55
CA ARG A 422 7.97 -8.00 39.57
C ARG A 422 7.47 -7.65 40.97
N GLY A 423 6.49 -6.75 41.08
CA GLY A 423 5.87 -6.39 42.35
C GLY A 423 5.16 -7.54 43.06
N SER A 424 4.81 -8.63 42.36
CA SER A 424 4.28 -9.84 43.00
C SER A 424 5.37 -10.77 43.56
N VAL A 425 6.64 -10.45 43.35
CA VAL A 425 7.80 -11.21 43.85
C VAL A 425 8.47 -10.44 44.98
N ASP A 426 8.83 -9.19 44.74
CA ASP A 426 9.44 -8.30 45.73
C ASP A 426 8.92 -6.86 45.59
N ALA A 427 9.48 -6.07 44.69
CA ALA A 427 9.13 -4.68 44.46
C ALA A 427 9.01 -4.41 42.94
N PRO A 428 8.10 -3.51 42.52
CA PRO A 428 8.08 -3.04 41.14
C PRO A 428 9.44 -2.52 40.70
N VAL A 429 9.74 -2.67 39.42
CA VAL A 429 10.88 -1.97 38.82
C VAL A 429 10.63 -0.46 38.94
N ALA A 430 11.67 0.32 39.28
CA ALA A 430 11.61 1.77 39.32
C ALA A 430 11.59 2.37 37.89
N ILE A 431 10.54 2.05 37.15
CA ILE A 431 10.33 2.38 35.74
C ILE A 431 10.39 3.90 35.53
N ASP A 432 9.78 4.67 36.42
CA ASP A 432 9.71 6.13 36.34
C ASP A 432 11.08 6.77 36.57
N GLU A 433 11.86 6.29 37.56
CA GLU A 433 13.22 6.78 37.81
C GLU A 433 14.17 6.48 36.65
N ILE A 434 14.06 5.29 36.04
CA ILE A 434 14.82 4.95 34.83
C ILE A 434 14.45 5.90 33.69
N LYS A 435 13.14 6.11 33.46
CA LYS A 435 12.64 7.03 32.43
C LYS A 435 13.11 8.46 32.69
N LYS A 436 13.10 8.92 33.94
CA LYS A 436 13.59 10.24 34.35
C LYS A 436 15.07 10.39 34.03
N PHE A 437 15.90 9.43 34.42
CA PHE A 437 17.33 9.44 34.10
C PHE A 437 17.61 9.49 32.58
N ILE A 438 16.86 8.72 31.79
CA ILE A 438 16.97 8.76 30.32
C ILE A 438 16.53 10.13 29.78
N ALA A 439 15.42 10.68 30.29
CA ALA A 439 14.86 11.93 29.82
C ALA A 439 15.68 13.16 30.23
N GLU A 440 16.40 13.10 31.36
CA GLU A 440 17.32 14.17 31.79
C GLU A 440 18.43 14.43 30.76
N GLN A 441 18.81 13.41 29.96
CA GLN A 441 19.75 13.59 28.85
C GLN A 441 19.25 14.61 27.81
N GLU A 442 17.93 14.79 27.68
CA GLU A 442 17.35 15.77 26.77
C GLU A 442 17.57 17.23 27.21
N LEU A 443 17.77 17.45 28.51
CA LEU A 443 18.02 18.77 29.08
C LEU A 443 19.41 19.30 28.69
N ASN A 444 20.33 18.40 28.38
CA ASN A 444 21.66 18.74 27.88
C ASN A 444 21.62 18.88 26.35
N GLU A 445 22.00 20.06 25.84
CA GLU A 445 22.04 20.38 24.41
C GLU A 445 22.83 19.36 23.57
N LYS A 446 23.91 18.79 24.10
CA LYS A 446 24.76 17.82 23.37
C LYS A 446 24.09 16.48 23.12
N THR A 447 23.10 16.11 23.93
CA THR A 447 22.42 14.81 23.93
C THR A 447 20.93 14.93 23.66
N ARG A 448 20.44 16.17 23.49
CA ARG A 448 19.06 16.47 23.12
C ARG A 448 18.72 15.83 21.79
N TYR A 449 17.66 15.03 21.79
CA TYR A 449 17.07 14.50 20.57
C TYR A 449 15.81 15.30 20.22
N ILE A 450 15.81 15.90 19.03
CA ILE A 450 14.63 16.54 18.44
C ILE A 450 14.14 15.61 17.32
N PRO A 451 12.93 15.04 17.43
CA PRO A 451 12.37 14.24 16.35
C PRO A 451 12.31 15.05 15.05
N PRO A 452 12.67 14.45 13.91
CA PRO A 452 12.55 15.13 12.62
C PRO A 452 11.07 15.45 12.34
N ARG A 453 10.81 16.59 11.68
CA ARG A 453 9.46 16.92 11.20
C ARG A 453 9.05 15.89 10.15
N ARG A 454 8.02 15.10 10.43
CA ARG A 454 7.40 14.20 9.45
C ARG A 454 6.35 14.97 8.67
N THR A 455 6.29 14.75 7.37
CA THR A 455 5.24 15.29 6.49
C THR A 455 4.70 14.18 5.63
N LYS A 456 3.37 14.12 5.47
CA LYS A 456 2.72 13.18 4.56
C LYS A 456 2.73 13.63 3.10
N ARG A 457 3.22 14.85 2.82
CA ARG A 457 3.36 15.42 1.46
C ARG A 457 4.80 15.34 0.96
N LEU A 458 5.01 15.28 -0.35
CA LEU A 458 6.32 15.54 -0.98
C LEU A 458 6.70 17.02 -1.03
N SER A 459 6.39 17.76 0.03
CA SER A 459 6.77 19.16 0.14
C SER A 459 7.25 19.45 1.55
N THR A 460 8.33 20.23 1.64
CA THR A 460 8.77 20.87 2.88
C THR A 460 8.03 22.16 3.14
N GLU A 461 7.15 22.59 2.23
CA GLU A 461 6.28 23.74 2.44
C GLU A 461 5.22 23.43 3.49
N ASP A 462 4.84 24.47 4.22
CA ASP A 462 3.81 24.39 5.23
C ASP A 462 2.43 24.22 4.59
N TYR A 463 1.46 23.75 5.37
CA TYR A 463 0.07 23.67 4.93
C TYR A 463 -0.49 25.10 4.78
N GLU A 464 -1.34 25.32 3.78
CA GLU A 464 -2.01 26.63 3.61
C GLU A 464 -3.00 26.87 4.76
N GLU A 465 -3.56 25.76 5.26
CA GLU A 465 -4.47 25.72 6.38
C GLU A 465 -3.78 26.21 7.66
N LYS A 466 -4.39 27.21 8.29
CA LYS A 466 -3.93 27.72 9.59
C LYS A 466 -4.62 26.94 10.71
N ILE A 467 -3.80 26.32 11.56
CA ILE A 467 -4.27 25.61 12.75
C ILE A 467 -4.03 26.51 13.97
N ALA A 468 -5.08 26.77 14.74
CA ALA A 468 -4.99 27.48 16.01
C ALA A 468 -5.24 26.51 17.18
N VAL A 469 -4.33 26.50 18.14
CA VAL A 469 -4.46 25.73 19.38
C VAL A 469 -4.69 26.70 20.53
N ILE A 470 -5.83 26.57 21.22
CA ILE A 470 -6.17 27.40 22.38
C ILE A 470 -5.68 26.71 23.65
N GLY A 471 -4.54 27.17 24.17
CA GLY A 471 -3.92 26.69 25.40
C GLY A 471 -2.57 26.02 25.17
N ALA A 472 -1.58 26.40 25.99
CA ALA A 472 -0.20 25.89 25.90
C ALA A 472 0.11 24.86 27.02
N GLY A 473 -0.91 24.11 27.45
CA GLY A 473 -0.74 22.98 28.36
C GLY A 473 -0.37 21.69 27.61
N PRO A 474 -0.12 20.57 28.33
CA PRO A 474 0.32 19.30 27.71
C PRO A 474 -0.60 18.68 26.66
N ALA A 475 -1.86 19.12 26.58
CA ALA A 475 -2.80 18.67 25.55
C ALA A 475 -2.77 19.54 24.28
N GLY A 476 -2.33 20.80 24.41
CA GLY A 476 -2.21 21.72 23.28
C GLY A 476 -0.81 21.71 22.66
N LEU A 477 0.22 21.51 23.47
CA LEU A 477 1.58 21.17 23.03
C LEU A 477 1.62 19.71 22.59
#